data_AF-A0A2S7I487-F1
#
_entry.id   AF-A0A2S7I487-F1
#
_cell.length_a   1.000
_cell.length_b   1.000
_cell.length_c   1.000
_cell.angle_alpha   90.00
_cell.angle_beta   90.00
_cell.angle_gamma   90.00
#
_symmetry.space_group_name_H-M   'P 1'
#
loop_
_entity.id
_entity.type
_entity.pdbx_description
1 polymer ?
#
loop_
_entity_poly.entity_id
_entity_poly.type
_entity_poly.pdbx_seq_one_letter_code
_entity_poly.pdbx_strand_id
1 'polypeptide(L)'
;MSKKNFSAVVFLSKVISNLLNPLFSLLIFFICFAYVKMNWEESLINILLMIALVVIPIFSWIGWNVKKGNYTNMDVSDRKQRNSLYLFNFIIIAIYTGVLYFTNQRTDLLFIIVFLFILMLIMHISNFFIKSSMHTAFNVFVTALFFSLNPILGIIWFVLTSFVAISRIILKRHTPKEVIMGAFIGTVVSLAYLYFNIQTFL
;
A
#
# COMPACT_ATOMS: atom_id res chain seq x y z
N MET A 1 19.31 34.94 8.82
CA MET A 1 18.30 33.85 8.80
C MET A 1 17.86 33.62 7.35
N SER A 2 18.39 32.59 6.69
CA SER A 2 18.08 32.29 5.28
C SER A 2 16.66 31.73 5.17
N LYS A 3 15.74 32.48 4.53
CA LYS A 3 14.43 31.97 4.10
C LYS A 3 14.67 30.74 3.21
N LYS A 4 14.46 29.55 3.77
CA LYS A 4 14.48 28.29 3.01
C LYS A 4 13.37 28.40 1.97
N ASN A 5 13.73 28.66 0.71
CA ASN A 5 12.80 28.55 -0.42
C ASN A 5 12.20 27.14 -0.39
N PHE A 6 10.99 27.02 0.13
CA PHE A 6 10.23 25.78 0.06
C PHE A 6 9.76 25.68 -1.40
N SER A 7 10.59 25.07 -2.24
CA SER A 7 10.27 24.85 -3.65
C SER A 7 8.89 24.21 -3.75
N ALA A 8 8.00 24.78 -4.58
CA ALA A 8 6.66 24.25 -4.82
C ALA A 8 6.68 22.74 -5.16
N VAL A 9 7.74 22.29 -5.84
CA VAL A 9 8.00 20.88 -6.16
C VAL A 9 8.12 20.01 -4.90
N VAL A 10 8.82 20.49 -3.87
CA VAL A 10 8.98 19.76 -2.60
C VAL A 10 7.65 19.71 -1.84
N PHE A 11 6.87 20.80 -1.86
CA PHE A 11 5.54 20.81 -1.26
C PHE A 11 4.60 19.82 -1.95
N LEU A 12 4.49 19.88 -3.29
CA LEU A 12 3.69 18.97 -4.08
C LEU A 12 4.11 17.51 -3.87
N SER A 13 5.43 17.23 -3.83
CA SER A 13 5.94 15.88 -3.56
C SER A 13 5.49 15.36 -2.18
N LYS A 14 5.42 16.22 -1.16
CA LYS A 14 4.90 15.84 0.17
C LYS A 14 3.41 15.53 0.11
N VAL A 15 2.63 16.38 -0.56
CA VAL A 15 1.19 16.19 -0.72
C VAL A 15 0.91 14.86 -1.42
N ILE A 16 1.54 14.62 -2.57
CA ILE A 16 1.40 13.37 -3.34
C ILE A 16 1.81 12.16 -2.49
N SER A 17 2.99 12.21 -1.87
CA SER A 17 3.47 11.07 -1.07
C SER A 17 2.61 10.77 0.16
N ASN A 18 2.00 11.80 0.77
CA ASN A 18 1.15 11.61 1.94
C ASN A 18 -0.25 11.13 1.56
N LEU A 19 -0.83 11.69 0.50
CA LEU A 19 -2.16 11.30 0.01
C LEU A 19 -2.17 9.89 -0.59
N LEU A 20 -1.11 9.54 -1.32
CA LEU A 20 -0.96 8.24 -1.96
C LEU A 20 0.05 7.35 -1.21
N ASN A 21 0.04 7.46 0.12
CA ASN A 21 0.71 6.48 0.96
C ASN A 21 0.03 5.11 0.78
N PRO A 22 0.71 3.99 1.07
CA PRO A 22 0.17 2.65 0.82
C PRO A 22 -1.24 2.40 1.39
N LEU A 23 -1.54 2.88 2.61
CA LEU A 23 -2.83 2.64 3.25
C LEU A 23 -3.95 3.43 2.56
N PHE A 24 -3.71 4.69 2.21
CA PHE A 24 -4.69 5.51 1.51
C PHE A 24 -4.89 5.07 0.06
N SER A 25 -3.83 4.70 -0.66
CA SER A 25 -3.96 4.13 -2.01
C SER A 25 -4.82 2.87 -2.01
N LEU A 26 -4.60 1.97 -1.04
CA LEU A 26 -5.44 0.78 -0.87
C LEU A 26 -6.87 1.15 -0.49
N LEU A 27 -7.07 2.09 0.45
CA LEU A 27 -8.41 2.51 0.88
C LEU A 27 -9.21 3.08 -0.30
N ILE A 28 -8.60 3.93 -1.13
CA ILE A 28 -9.22 4.45 -2.35
C ILE A 28 -9.61 3.31 -3.28
N PHE A 29 -8.70 2.34 -3.50
CA PHE A 29 -9.01 1.17 -4.30
C PHE A 29 -10.19 0.37 -3.74
N PHE A 30 -10.21 0.05 -2.44
CA PHE A 30 -11.27 -0.75 -1.85
C PHE A 30 -12.63 -0.03 -1.85
N ILE A 31 -12.65 1.30 -1.73
CA ILE A 31 -13.88 2.10 -1.92
C ILE A 31 -14.39 1.95 -3.36
N CYS A 32 -13.52 2.08 -4.36
CA CYS A 32 -13.90 1.89 -5.76
C CYS A 32 -14.33 0.45 -6.06
N PHE A 33 -13.61 -0.52 -5.51
CA PHE A 33 -13.91 -1.95 -5.64
C PHE A 33 -15.30 -2.27 -5.08
N ALA A 34 -15.60 -1.81 -3.86
CA ALA A 34 -16.91 -1.98 -3.22
C ALA A 34 -18.02 -1.35 -4.07
N TYR A 35 -17.83 -0.11 -4.51
CA TYR A 35 -18.79 0.58 -5.38
C TYR A 35 -19.11 -0.18 -6.68
N VAL A 36 -18.12 -0.85 -7.26
CA VAL A 36 -18.29 -1.57 -8.54
C VAL A 36 -18.83 -2.99 -8.35
N LYS A 37 -18.47 -3.68 -7.26
CA LYS A 37 -18.68 -5.14 -7.10
C LYS A 37 -19.72 -5.53 -6.05
N MET A 38 -20.13 -4.60 -5.19
CA MET A 38 -20.94 -4.90 -4.01
C MET A 38 -22.21 -4.05 -3.99
N ASN A 39 -23.23 -4.54 -3.29
CA ASN A 39 -24.38 -3.71 -2.94
C ASN A 39 -24.02 -2.72 -1.81
N TRP A 40 -24.95 -1.83 -1.46
CA TRP A 40 -24.70 -0.78 -0.46
C TRP A 40 -24.33 -1.33 0.93
N GLU A 41 -25.07 -2.33 1.41
CA GLU A 41 -24.85 -2.90 2.75
C GLU A 41 -23.50 -3.61 2.84
N GLU A 42 -23.19 -4.45 1.85
CA GLU A 42 -21.93 -5.16 1.73
C GLU A 42 -20.75 -4.18 1.58
N SER A 43 -20.92 -3.12 0.79
CA SER A 43 -19.90 -2.08 0.62
C SER A 43 -19.58 -1.39 1.94
N LEU A 44 -20.61 -0.98 2.68
CA LEU A 44 -20.46 -0.28 3.95
C LEU A 44 -19.74 -1.17 4.97
N ILE A 45 -20.15 -2.44 5.09
CA ILE A 45 -19.51 -3.41 5.99
C ILE A 45 -18.03 -3.59 5.62
N ASN A 46 -17.71 -3.82 4.33
CA ASN A 46 -16.34 -4.06 3.91
C ASN A 46 -15.42 -2.85 4.12
N ILE A 47 -15.90 -1.64 3.81
CA ILE A 47 -15.15 -0.40 4.04
C ILE A 47 -14.93 -0.19 5.55
N LEU A 48 -15.96 -0.38 6.37
CA LEU A 48 -15.85 -0.25 7.82
C LEU A 48 -14.89 -1.28 8.42
N LEU A 49 -14.95 -2.54 7.97
CA LEU A 49 -14.01 -3.59 8.39
C LEU A 49 -12.58 -3.23 8.01
N MET A 50 -12.34 -2.74 6.78
CA MET A 50 -11.00 -2.32 6.36
C MET A 50 -10.48 -1.16 7.23
N ILE A 51 -11.32 -0.14 7.49
CA ILE A 51 -10.92 0.99 8.31
C ILE A 51 -10.63 0.55 9.75
N ALA A 52 -11.54 -0.22 10.35
CA ALA A 52 -11.47 -0.63 11.75
C ALA A 52 -10.37 -1.64 12.03
N LEU A 53 -10.14 -2.60 11.12
CA LEU A 53 -9.20 -3.69 11.33
C LEU A 53 -7.83 -3.44 10.74
N VAL A 54 -7.71 -2.59 9.71
CA VAL A 54 -6.43 -2.35 9.01
C VAL A 54 -5.95 -0.92 9.20
N VAL A 55 -6.72 0.08 8.76
CA VAL A 55 -6.25 1.47 8.70
C VAL A 55 -6.00 2.03 10.09
N ILE A 56 -6.99 1.94 11.00
CA ILE A 56 -6.87 2.45 12.37
C ILE A 56 -5.74 1.74 13.12
N PRO A 57 -5.67 0.40 13.21
CA PRO A 57 -4.63 -0.27 13.97
C PRO A 57 -3.22 0.05 13.48
N ILE A 58 -2.99 0.10 12.16
CA ILE A 58 -1.67 0.39 11.61
C ILE A 58 -1.27 1.85 11.90
N PHE A 59 -2.15 2.83 11.68
CA PHE A 59 -1.84 4.22 12.01
C PHE A 59 -1.64 4.43 13.51
N SER A 60 -2.46 3.80 14.36
CA SER A 60 -2.32 3.83 15.81
C SER A 60 -0.98 3.23 16.25
N TRP A 61 -0.58 2.09 15.69
CA TRP A 61 0.71 1.45 15.98
C TRP A 61 1.89 2.33 15.61
N ILE A 62 1.89 2.90 14.39
CA ILE A 62 2.94 3.79 13.92
C ILE A 62 2.99 5.05 14.81
N GLY A 63 1.85 5.70 15.03
CA GLY A 63 1.76 6.93 15.83
C GLY A 63 2.20 6.73 17.27
N TRP A 64 1.82 5.61 17.88
CA TRP A 64 2.25 5.24 19.24
C TRP A 64 3.77 5.04 19.32
N ASN A 65 4.36 4.31 18.35
CA ASN A 65 5.80 4.08 18.32
C ASN A 65 6.61 5.35 18.01
N VAL A 66 6.07 6.27 17.19
CA VAL A 66 6.69 7.59 16.98
C VAL A 66 6.63 8.41 18.27
N LYS A 67 5.49 8.45 18.96
CA LYS A 67 5.33 9.18 20.24
C LYS A 67 6.24 8.64 21.34
N LYS A 68 6.50 7.32 21.35
CA LYS A 68 7.43 6.66 22.29
C LYS A 68 8.91 6.80 21.90
N GLY A 69 9.23 7.35 20.73
CA GLY A 69 10.60 7.47 20.22
C GLY A 69 11.17 6.17 19.64
N ASN A 70 10.37 5.10 19.57
CA ASN A 70 10.76 3.83 18.95
C ASN A 70 10.92 3.98 17.43
N TYR A 71 10.08 4.82 16.80
CA TYR A 71 10.17 5.15 15.37
C TYR A 71 10.61 6.59 15.17
N THR A 72 11.51 6.77 14.20
CA THR A 72 12.06 8.10 13.84
C THR A 72 11.07 8.99 13.09
N ASN A 73 10.10 8.39 12.39
CA ASN A 73 9.10 9.09 11.59
C ASN A 73 7.94 8.15 11.22
N MET A 74 6.85 8.74 10.73
CA MET A 74 5.64 8.03 10.29
C MET A 74 5.87 7.07 9.10
N ASP A 75 6.89 7.33 8.28
CA ASP A 75 7.24 6.46 7.13
C ASP A 75 8.03 5.21 7.54
N VAL A 76 8.37 5.09 8.84
CA VAL A 76 9.25 4.06 9.40
C VAL A 76 10.49 3.88 8.51
N SER A 77 11.21 4.98 8.32
CA SER A 77 12.30 5.06 7.34
C SER A 77 13.55 4.26 7.73
N ASP A 78 13.71 3.89 9.00
CA ASP A 78 14.82 3.06 9.44
C ASP A 78 14.54 1.57 9.20
N ARG A 79 15.49 0.86 8.58
CA ARG A 79 15.32 -0.56 8.19
C ARG A 79 15.14 -1.49 9.39
N LYS A 80 15.78 -1.21 10.52
CA LYS A 80 15.67 -2.01 11.75
C LYS A 80 14.30 -1.80 12.39
N GLN A 81 13.80 -0.56 12.38
CA GLN A 81 12.46 -0.22 12.89
C GLN A 81 11.35 -0.92 12.09
N ARG A 82 11.52 -1.06 10.76
CA ARG A 82 10.54 -1.70 9.85
C ARG A 82 10.19 -3.12 10.23
N ASN A 83 11.10 -3.89 10.82
CA ASN A 83 10.82 -5.29 11.16
C ASN A 83 9.64 -5.42 12.11
N SER A 84 9.55 -4.55 13.12
CA SER A 84 8.41 -4.52 14.03
C SER A 84 7.10 -4.14 13.33
N LEU A 85 7.15 -3.21 12.35
CA LEU A 85 5.98 -2.85 11.55
C LEU A 85 5.53 -4.01 10.65
N TYR A 86 6.47 -4.72 10.00
CA TYR A 86 6.14 -5.88 9.18
C TYR A 86 5.46 -6.98 10.01
N LEU A 87 6.02 -7.33 11.17
CA LEU A 87 5.43 -8.31 12.06
C LEU A 87 4.02 -7.92 12.51
N PHE A 88 3.84 -6.66 12.90
CA PHE A 88 2.52 -6.15 13.25
C PHE A 88 1.54 -6.23 12.08
N ASN A 89 1.96 -5.81 10.88
CA ASN A 89 1.11 -5.89 9.70
C ASN A 89 0.77 -7.34 9.31
N PHE A 90 1.65 -8.32 9.52
CA PHE A 90 1.33 -9.73 9.27
C PHE A 90 0.20 -10.21 10.19
N ILE A 91 0.22 -9.80 11.46
CA ILE A 91 -0.85 -10.11 12.42
C ILE A 91 -2.16 -9.45 11.95
N ILE A 92 -2.12 -8.16 11.59
CA ILE A 92 -3.29 -7.42 11.11
C ILE A 92 -3.89 -8.06 9.85
N ILE A 93 -3.05 -8.41 8.86
CA ILE A 93 -3.52 -9.07 7.63
C ILE A 93 -4.09 -10.45 7.93
N ALA A 94 -3.49 -11.23 8.84
CA ALA A 94 -4.01 -12.53 9.23
C ALA A 94 -5.39 -12.42 9.90
N ILE A 95 -5.55 -11.48 10.84
CA ILE A 95 -6.85 -11.20 11.48
C ILE A 95 -7.87 -10.76 10.45
N TYR A 96 -7.52 -9.80 9.58
CA TYR A 96 -8.42 -9.29 8.55
C TYR A 96 -8.86 -10.39 7.58
N THR A 97 -7.91 -11.20 7.10
CA THR A 97 -8.20 -12.35 6.23
C THR A 97 -9.13 -13.36 6.91
N GLY A 98 -8.89 -13.66 8.20
CA GLY A 98 -9.77 -14.53 8.98
C GLY A 98 -11.18 -13.99 9.09
N VAL A 99 -11.34 -12.69 9.39
CA VAL A 99 -12.66 -12.04 9.44
C VAL A 99 -13.36 -12.12 8.09
N LEU A 100 -12.68 -11.81 6.98
CA LEU A 100 -13.27 -11.93 5.64
C LEU A 100 -13.71 -13.37 5.34
N TYR A 101 -12.89 -14.36 5.70
CA TYR A 101 -13.19 -15.77 5.48
C TYR A 101 -14.41 -16.23 6.30
N PHE A 102 -14.42 -15.99 7.63
CA PHE A 102 -15.49 -16.46 8.50
C PHE A 102 -16.81 -15.69 8.32
N THR A 103 -16.76 -14.49 7.74
CA THR A 103 -17.97 -13.73 7.37
C THR A 103 -18.41 -13.99 5.93
N ASN A 104 -17.81 -14.97 5.24
CA ASN A 104 -18.12 -15.36 3.87
C ASN A 104 -18.10 -14.17 2.89
N GLN A 105 -17.14 -13.25 3.06
CA GLN A 105 -16.92 -12.17 2.11
C GLN A 105 -16.48 -12.71 0.76
N ARG A 106 -16.60 -11.88 -0.27
CA ARG A 106 -16.31 -12.28 -1.64
C ARG A 106 -14.91 -12.85 -1.80
N THR A 107 -14.82 -13.91 -2.61
CA THR A 107 -13.56 -14.62 -2.87
C THR A 107 -12.54 -13.76 -3.63
N ASP A 108 -12.99 -12.85 -4.49
CA ASP A 108 -12.14 -11.87 -5.17
C ASP A 108 -11.46 -10.91 -4.18
N LEU A 109 -12.16 -10.49 -3.12
CA LEU A 109 -11.60 -9.68 -2.05
C LEU A 109 -10.52 -10.46 -1.27
N LEU A 110 -10.82 -11.68 -0.83
CA LEU A 110 -9.85 -12.56 -0.17
C LEU A 110 -8.60 -12.77 -1.04
N PHE A 111 -8.79 -12.95 -2.34
CA PHE A 111 -7.70 -13.12 -3.30
C PHE A 111 -6.76 -11.91 -3.33
N ILE A 112 -7.31 -10.69 -3.33
CA ILE A 112 -6.53 -9.45 -3.25
C ILE A 112 -5.70 -9.40 -1.96
N ILE A 113 -6.30 -9.78 -0.82
CA ILE A 113 -5.61 -9.76 0.49
C ILE A 113 -4.46 -10.77 0.53
N VAL A 114 -4.62 -11.95 -0.06
CA VAL A 114 -3.55 -12.94 -0.17
C VAL A 114 -2.37 -12.40 -0.99
N PHE A 115 -2.61 -11.71 -2.11
CA PHE A 115 -1.52 -11.11 -2.89
C PHE A 115 -0.89 -9.90 -2.18
N LEU A 116 -1.64 -9.14 -1.39
CA LEU A 116 -1.07 -8.11 -0.49
C LEU A 116 -0.17 -8.74 0.58
N PHE A 117 -0.55 -9.88 1.15
CA PHE A 117 0.28 -10.63 2.07
C PHE A 117 1.58 -11.08 1.40
N ILE A 118 1.51 -11.65 0.20
CA ILE A 118 2.68 -12.07 -0.59
C ILE A 118 3.59 -10.88 -0.88
N LEU A 119 3.02 -9.75 -1.34
CA LEU A 119 3.78 -8.51 -1.57
C LEU A 119 4.52 -8.09 -0.30
N MET A 120 3.82 -8.08 0.83
CA MET A 120 4.40 -7.68 2.11
C MET A 120 5.49 -8.65 2.58
N LEU A 121 5.32 -9.95 2.35
CA LEU A 121 6.31 -10.97 2.65
C LEU A 121 7.59 -10.77 1.83
N ILE A 122 7.47 -10.57 0.52
CA ILE A 122 8.62 -10.31 -0.36
C ILE A 122 9.29 -8.98 0.01
N MET A 123 8.51 -7.95 0.35
CA MET A 123 9.04 -6.67 0.83
C MET A 123 9.76 -6.80 2.19
N HIS A 124 9.29 -7.67 3.07
CA HIS A 124 9.96 -7.98 4.33
C HIS A 124 11.31 -8.68 4.08
N ILE A 125 11.33 -9.68 3.20
CA ILE A 125 12.56 -10.37 2.79
C ILE A 125 13.54 -9.38 2.14
N SER A 126 13.05 -8.53 1.23
CA SER A 126 13.85 -7.49 0.59
C SER A 126 14.47 -6.54 1.61
N ASN A 127 13.79 -6.25 2.73
CA ASN A 127 14.28 -5.34 3.76
C ASN A 127 15.56 -5.83 4.47
N PHE A 128 15.94 -7.11 4.35
CA PHE A 128 17.23 -7.63 4.82
C PHE A 128 18.40 -7.24 3.90
N PHE A 129 18.15 -6.94 2.63
CA PHE A 129 19.18 -6.58 1.65
C PHE A 129 19.16 -5.09 1.31
N ILE A 130 17.99 -4.55 0.97
CA ILE A 130 17.81 -3.19 0.47
C ILE A 130 16.52 -2.58 1.02
N LYS A 131 16.55 -1.27 1.32
CA LYS A 131 15.40 -0.50 1.80
C LYS A 131 14.43 -0.19 0.66
N SER A 132 13.85 -1.22 0.05
CA SER A 132 12.87 -1.04 -1.04
C SER A 132 11.75 -0.08 -0.65
N SER A 133 11.31 0.71 -1.62
CA SER A 133 10.24 1.69 -1.43
C SER A 133 8.88 0.98 -1.34
N MET A 134 8.33 0.84 -0.12
CA MET A 134 6.96 0.35 0.08
C MET A 134 5.94 1.22 -0.62
N HIS A 135 6.13 2.55 -0.64
CA HIS A 135 5.24 3.47 -1.34
C HIS A 135 5.15 3.12 -2.83
N THR A 136 6.28 2.80 -3.46
CA THR A 136 6.32 2.41 -4.87
C THR A 136 5.73 1.02 -5.08
N ALA A 137 6.18 0.02 -4.31
CA ALA A 137 5.73 -1.37 -4.47
C ALA A 137 4.21 -1.52 -4.32
N PHE A 138 3.63 -0.91 -3.28
CA PHE A 138 2.19 -0.96 -3.05
C PHE A 138 1.41 -0.18 -4.11
N ASN A 139 1.87 0.99 -4.57
CA ASN A 139 1.15 1.72 -5.62
C ASN A 139 1.23 1.01 -6.98
N VAL A 140 2.34 0.33 -7.31
CA VAL A 140 2.42 -0.56 -8.49
C VAL A 140 1.42 -1.72 -8.38
N PHE A 141 1.22 -2.25 -7.17
CA PHE A 141 0.19 -3.26 -6.93
C PHE A 141 -1.22 -2.70 -7.10
N VAL A 142 -1.50 -1.53 -6.51
CA VAL A 142 -2.79 -0.83 -6.67
C VAL A 142 -3.08 -0.49 -8.14
N THR A 143 -2.06 -0.17 -8.95
CA THR A 143 -2.21 -0.04 -10.41
C THR A 143 -2.78 -1.31 -11.04
N ALA A 144 -2.26 -2.48 -10.68
CA ALA A 144 -2.75 -3.75 -11.20
C ALA A 144 -4.16 -4.07 -10.70
N LEU A 145 -4.48 -3.73 -9.45
CA LEU A 145 -5.83 -3.85 -8.90
C LEU A 145 -6.83 -2.97 -9.65
N PHE A 146 -6.49 -1.71 -9.95
CA PHE A 146 -7.37 -0.87 -10.78
C PHE A 146 -7.46 -1.38 -12.21
N PHE A 147 -6.38 -1.91 -12.77
CA PHE A 147 -6.37 -2.47 -14.12
C PHE A 147 -7.33 -3.66 -14.25
N SER A 148 -7.43 -4.53 -13.22
CA SER A 148 -8.39 -5.66 -13.22
C SER A 148 -9.84 -5.22 -13.09
N LEU A 149 -10.11 -4.04 -12.48
CA LEU A 149 -11.45 -3.45 -12.47
C LEU A 149 -11.79 -2.75 -13.79
N ASN A 150 -10.87 -1.93 -14.29
CA ASN A 150 -11.00 -1.18 -15.53
C ASN A 150 -9.60 -0.75 -16.03
N PRO A 151 -9.19 -1.15 -17.25
CA PRO A 151 -7.86 -0.82 -17.78
C PRO A 151 -7.53 0.69 -17.78
N ILE A 152 -8.52 1.56 -18.00
CA ILE A 152 -8.34 3.02 -17.99
C ILE A 152 -7.97 3.50 -16.58
N LEU A 153 -8.66 3.00 -15.54
CA LEU A 153 -8.32 3.31 -14.15
C LEU A 153 -6.91 2.82 -13.79
N GLY A 154 -6.52 1.64 -14.30
CA GLY A 154 -5.16 1.12 -14.15
C GLY A 154 -4.11 2.06 -14.74
N ILE A 155 -4.32 2.54 -15.97
CA ILE A 155 -3.41 3.50 -16.64
C ILE A 155 -3.33 4.81 -15.84
N ILE A 156 -4.46 5.35 -15.38
CA ILE A 156 -4.48 6.56 -14.55
C ILE A 156 -3.65 6.33 -13.28
N TRP A 157 -3.85 5.20 -12.59
CA TRP A 157 -3.13 4.91 -11.36
C TRP A 157 -1.64 4.65 -11.60
N PHE A 158 -1.26 4.13 -12.77
CA PHE A 158 0.15 3.98 -13.16
C PHE A 158 0.87 5.34 -13.25
N VAL A 159 0.21 6.36 -13.80
CA VAL A 159 0.74 7.73 -13.82
C VAL A 159 0.89 8.28 -12.40
N LEU A 160 -0.11 8.08 -11.54
CA LEU A 160 -0.04 8.47 -10.13
C LEU A 160 1.11 7.75 -9.39
N THR A 161 1.29 6.46 -9.65
CA THR A 161 2.39 5.65 -9.11
C THR A 161 3.75 6.21 -9.50
N SER A 162 3.89 6.67 -10.75
CA SER A 162 5.11 7.33 -11.24
C SER A 162 5.39 8.62 -10.46
N PHE A 163 4.36 9.44 -10.19
CA PHE A 163 4.50 10.63 -9.35
C PHE A 163 4.87 10.30 -7.90
N VAL A 164 4.31 9.24 -7.32
CA VAL A 164 4.70 8.75 -5.98
C VAL A 164 6.17 8.36 -5.98
N ALA A 165 6.61 7.55 -6.94
CA ALA A 165 7.99 7.10 -7.05
C ALA A 165 8.99 8.26 -7.14
N ILE A 166 8.71 9.24 -8.00
CA ILE A 166 9.53 10.46 -8.15
C ILE A 166 9.54 11.27 -6.84
N SER A 167 8.36 11.42 -6.21
CA SER A 167 8.24 12.15 -4.93
C SER A 167 9.12 11.54 -3.84
N ARG A 168 9.24 10.21 -3.76
CA ARG A 168 10.12 9.55 -2.77
C ARG A 168 11.61 9.88 -2.97
N ILE A 169 12.04 10.10 -4.21
CA ILE A 169 13.41 10.51 -4.54
C ILE A 169 13.62 12.00 -4.21
N ILE A 170 12.70 12.87 -4.63
CA ILE A 170 12.77 14.32 -4.36
C ILE A 170 12.79 14.61 -2.86
N LEU A 171 11.98 13.89 -2.09
CA LEU A 171 11.92 14.01 -0.63
C LEU A 171 13.10 13.34 0.09
N LYS A 172 14.06 12.78 -0.66
CA LYS A 172 15.25 12.07 -0.14
C LYS A 172 14.88 10.96 0.84
N ARG A 173 13.72 10.32 0.62
CA ARG A 173 13.27 9.18 1.42
C ARG A 173 13.88 7.88 0.94
N HIS A 174 14.13 7.80 -0.37
CA HIS A 174 14.72 6.66 -1.05
C HIS A 174 15.70 7.07 -2.15
N THR A 175 16.66 6.20 -2.44
CA THR A 175 17.51 6.30 -3.64
C THR A 175 16.79 5.75 -4.87
N PRO A 176 17.22 6.10 -6.10
CA PRO A 176 16.65 5.50 -7.31
C PRO A 176 16.70 3.97 -7.31
N LYS A 177 17.78 3.36 -6.82
CA LYS A 177 17.92 1.90 -6.72
C LYS A 177 16.86 1.27 -5.80
N GLU A 178 16.57 1.91 -4.67
CA GLU A 178 15.53 1.45 -3.74
C GLU A 178 14.11 1.58 -4.31
N VAL A 179 13.88 2.62 -5.12
CA VAL A 179 12.61 2.82 -5.83
C VAL A 179 12.44 1.79 -6.94
N ILE A 180 13.49 1.55 -7.75
CA ILE A 180 13.50 0.53 -8.80
C ILE A 180 13.26 -0.86 -8.21
N MET A 181 13.92 -1.20 -7.10
CA MET A 181 13.68 -2.49 -6.45
C MET A 181 12.23 -2.63 -5.94
N GLY A 182 11.69 -1.57 -5.34
CA GLY A 182 10.27 -1.55 -4.93
C GLY A 182 9.32 -1.72 -6.12
N ALA A 183 9.59 -1.04 -7.23
CA ALA A 183 8.82 -1.19 -8.47
C ALA A 183 8.92 -2.61 -9.03
N PHE A 184 10.12 -3.18 -9.10
CA PHE A 184 10.34 -4.54 -9.58
C PHE A 184 9.55 -5.57 -8.75
N ILE A 185 9.67 -5.53 -7.42
CA ILE A 185 8.91 -6.40 -6.52
C ILE A 185 7.40 -6.23 -6.74
N GLY A 186 6.93 -4.98 -6.78
CA GLY A 186 5.53 -4.67 -7.05
C GLY A 186 5.06 -5.26 -8.38
N THR A 187 5.82 -5.06 -9.46
CA THR A 187 5.48 -5.57 -10.80
C THR A 187 5.42 -7.08 -10.84
N VAL A 188 6.37 -7.80 -10.25
CA VAL A 188 6.35 -9.28 -10.23
C VAL A 188 5.09 -9.79 -9.54
N VAL A 189 4.74 -9.24 -8.38
CA VAL A 189 3.54 -9.64 -7.64
C VAL A 189 2.26 -9.21 -8.38
N SER A 190 2.25 -8.02 -8.99
CA SER A 190 1.15 -7.52 -9.81
C SER A 190 0.87 -8.43 -11.02
N LEU A 191 1.91 -8.85 -11.75
CA LEU A 191 1.76 -9.74 -12.90
C LEU A 191 1.24 -11.11 -12.49
N ALA A 192 1.73 -11.65 -11.37
CA ALA A 192 1.20 -12.88 -10.81
C ALA A 192 -0.28 -12.72 -10.42
N TYR A 193 -0.63 -11.63 -9.71
CA TYR A 193 -2.02 -11.34 -9.36
C TYR A 193 -2.92 -11.26 -10.59
N LEU A 194 -2.54 -10.49 -11.61
CA LEU A 194 -3.33 -10.33 -12.84
C LEU A 194 -3.50 -11.67 -13.56
N TYR A 195 -2.44 -12.45 -13.69
CA TYR A 195 -2.49 -13.77 -14.32
C TYR A 195 -3.53 -14.67 -13.65
N PHE A 196 -3.44 -14.84 -12.33
CA PHE A 196 -4.39 -15.70 -11.62
C PHE A 196 -5.79 -15.08 -11.50
N ASN A 197 -5.90 -13.76 -11.41
CA ASN A 197 -7.19 -13.07 -11.37
C ASN A 197 -7.98 -13.30 -12.65
N ILE A 198 -7.34 -13.19 -13.82
CA ILE A 198 -7.94 -13.48 -15.11
C ILE A 198 -8.43 -14.93 -15.16
N GLN A 199 -7.62 -15.90 -14.72
CA GLN A 199 -8.00 -17.32 -14.76
C GLN A 199 -9.15 -17.70 -13.82
N THR A 200 -9.39 -16.91 -12.76
CA THR A 200 -10.32 -17.26 -11.69
C THR A 200 -11.64 -16.50 -11.76
N PHE A 201 -11.63 -15.25 -12.25
CA PHE A 201 -12.77 -14.33 -12.13
C PHE A 201 -13.22 -13.67 -13.45
N LEU A 202 -12.53 -13.93 -14.56
CA LEU A 202 -12.91 -13.49 -15.91
C LEU A 202 -13.14 -14.71 -16.80
#